data_AF-A0A0Q0CVJ2-F1
#
_entry.id   AF-A0A0Q0CVJ2-F1
#
_cell.length_a   1.000
_cell.length_b   1.000
_cell.length_c   1.000
_cell.angle_alpha   90.00
_cell.angle_beta   90.00
_cell.angle_gamma   90.00
#
_symmetry.space_group_name_H-M   'P 1'
#
loop_
_entity.id
_entity.type
_entity.pdbx_description
1 polymer ?
#
loop_
_entity_poly.entity_id
_entity_poly.type
_entity_poly.pdbx_seq_one_letter_code
_entity_poly.pdbx_strand_id
1 'polypeptide(L)'
;MGPTYREWLGPLMLATPVLGPAIAFYLLYGAGVVVFGVMPAVREQRLSRATLFSGLLGLVAYGTYDLTNWATLQGWPAQLALVDLAWGTVVSALAGTAGYLAVRRFGG
;
A
#
# COMPACT_ATOMS: atom_id res chain seq x y z
N MET A 1 11.82 -23.10 -0.61
CA MET A 1 11.40 -22.12 0.40
C MET A 1 12.20 -20.87 0.13
N GLY A 2 11.58 -19.82 -0.44
CA GLY A 2 12.29 -18.57 -0.69
C GLY A 2 12.63 -17.86 0.63
N PRO A 3 13.62 -16.96 0.65
CA PRO A 3 14.04 -16.30 1.87
C PRO A 3 12.89 -15.50 2.50
N THR A 4 12.68 -15.70 3.81
CA THR A 4 11.61 -15.07 4.59
C THR A 4 11.92 -13.58 4.81
N TYR A 5 10.92 -12.71 4.99
CA TYR A 5 11.11 -11.27 5.31
C TYR A 5 12.11 -11.05 6.49
N ARG A 6 12.13 -11.96 7.46
CA ARG A 6 13.11 -12.01 8.56
C ARG A 6 14.56 -12.30 8.13
N GLU A 7 14.77 -13.08 7.09
CA GLU A 7 16.11 -13.37 6.56
C GLU A 7 16.69 -12.13 5.84
N TRP A 8 15.82 -11.38 5.16
CA TRP A 8 16.19 -10.16 4.44
C TRP A 8 16.44 -8.96 5.36
N LEU A 9 15.61 -8.77 6.39
CA LEU A 9 15.65 -7.59 7.26
C LEU A 9 16.11 -7.87 8.68
N GLY A 10 16.54 -9.10 9.01
CA GLY A 10 16.81 -9.54 10.38
C GLY A 10 17.55 -8.53 11.27
N PRO A 11 18.68 -7.95 10.83
CA PRO A 11 19.42 -6.95 11.60
C PRO A 11 18.69 -5.60 11.80
N LEU A 12 17.73 -5.26 10.93
CA LEU A 12 16.94 -4.02 10.96
C LEU A 12 15.62 -4.19 11.72
N MET A 13 15.20 -5.42 12.00
CA MET A 13 13.92 -5.69 12.64
C MET A 13 13.97 -5.43 14.15
N LEU A 14 13.03 -4.63 14.64
CA LEU A 14 12.78 -4.50 16.08
C LEU A 14 12.24 -5.83 16.65
N ALA A 15 12.67 -6.17 17.88
CA ALA A 15 12.17 -7.34 18.61
C ALA A 15 10.66 -7.22 18.92
N THR A 16 10.17 -6.00 19.12
CA THR A 16 8.75 -5.70 19.33
C THR A 16 8.36 -4.52 18.43
N PRO A 17 7.33 -4.67 17.58
CA PRO A 17 6.85 -3.57 16.75
C PRO A 17 6.35 -2.39 17.58
N VAL A 18 6.64 -1.17 17.13
CA VAL A 18 6.06 0.04 17.73
C VAL A 18 4.66 0.24 17.15
N LEU A 19 3.63 0.03 17.98
CA LEU A 19 2.24 0.04 17.51
C LEU A 19 1.74 1.41 17.05
N GLY A 20 2.22 2.50 17.67
CA GLY A 20 1.76 3.87 17.36
C GLY A 20 1.90 4.24 15.88
N PRO A 21 3.11 4.20 15.30
CA PRO A 21 3.33 4.47 13.88
C PRO A 21 2.58 3.52 12.96
N ALA A 22 2.46 2.24 13.32
CA ALA A 22 1.72 1.25 12.53
C ALA A 22 0.23 1.59 12.43
N ILE A 23 -0.41 1.91 13.56
CA ILE A 23 -1.81 2.33 13.59
C ILE A 23 -2.01 3.61 12.77
N ALA A 24 -1.15 4.61 12.99
CA ALA A 24 -1.21 5.87 12.25
C ALA A 24 -1.10 5.64 10.74
N PHE A 25 -0.18 4.80 10.29
CA PHE A 25 -0.04 4.44 8.88
C PHE A 25 -1.32 3.83 8.33
N TYR A 26 -1.90 2.81 8.98
CA TYR A 26 -3.09 2.14 8.44
C TYR A 26 -4.31 3.07 8.38
N LEU A 27 -4.48 3.96 9.37
CA LEU A 27 -5.54 4.96 9.35
C LEU A 27 -5.35 5.98 8.24
N LEU A 28 -4.14 6.56 8.12
CA LEU A 28 -3.82 7.56 7.10
C LEU A 28 -3.88 6.98 5.70
N TYR A 29 -3.31 5.80 5.51
CA TYR A 29 -3.25 5.14 4.22
C TYR A 29 -4.64 4.70 3.74
N GLY A 30 -5.44 4.11 4.64
CA GLY A 30 -6.84 3.77 4.35
C GLY A 30 -7.67 5.01 4.01
N ALA A 31 -7.51 6.11 4.76
CA ALA A 31 -8.14 7.38 4.44
C ALA A 31 -7.69 7.91 3.07
N GLY A 32 -6.40 7.81 2.73
CA GLY A 32 -5.86 8.17 1.42
C GLY A 32 -6.52 7.38 0.27
N VAL A 33 -6.65 6.06 0.41
CA VAL A 33 -7.35 5.22 -0.58
C VAL A 33 -8.79 5.69 -0.78
N VAL A 34 -9.49 6.03 0.31
CA VAL A 34 -10.86 6.56 0.24
C VAL A 34 -10.91 7.92 -0.45
N VAL A 35 -10.06 8.86 -0.05
CA VAL A 35 -10.08 10.25 -0.52
C VAL A 35 -9.63 10.37 -1.97
N PHE A 36 -8.56 9.67 -2.36
CA PHE A 36 -7.97 9.80 -3.70
C PHE A 36 -8.52 8.78 -4.70
N GLY A 37 -8.87 7.58 -4.24
CA GLY A 37 -9.38 6.49 -5.08
C GLY A 37 -10.89 6.41 -5.09
N VAL A 38 -11.48 6.06 -3.96
CA VAL A 38 -12.89 5.64 -3.86
C VAL A 38 -13.85 6.81 -4.08
N MET A 39 -13.70 7.90 -3.33
CA MET A 39 -14.66 9.01 -3.32
C MET A 39 -14.79 9.69 -4.70
N PRO A 40 -13.71 10.02 -5.43
CA PRO A 40 -13.82 10.56 -6.78
C PRO A 40 -14.43 9.55 -7.77
N ALA A 41 -14.09 8.27 -7.63
CA ALA A 41 -14.62 7.22 -8.48
C ALA A 41 -16.13 7.05 -8.31
N VAL A 42 -16.64 7.12 -7.07
CA VAL A 42 -18.08 7.09 -6.78
C VAL A 42 -18.80 8.29 -7.41
N ARG A 43 -18.24 9.51 -7.26
CA ARG A 43 -18.81 10.73 -7.85
C ARG A 43 -18.90 10.67 -9.37
N GLU A 44 -17.89 10.11 -10.02
CA GLU A 44 -17.83 9.96 -11.48
C GLU A 44 -18.49 8.68 -11.99
N GLN A 45 -18.93 7.78 -11.10
CA GLN A 45 -19.44 6.44 -11.42
C GLN A 45 -18.48 5.59 -12.27
N ARG A 46 -17.17 5.69 -12.01
CA ARG A 46 -16.12 5.01 -12.78
C ARG A 46 -15.29 4.09 -11.90
N LEU A 47 -15.56 2.78 -11.97
CA LEU A 47 -14.78 1.75 -11.26
C LEU A 47 -13.29 1.81 -11.57
N SER A 48 -12.93 2.01 -12.85
CA SER A 48 -11.53 2.07 -13.29
C SER A 48 -10.75 3.19 -12.60
N ARG A 49 -11.41 4.28 -12.20
CA ARG A 49 -10.80 5.35 -11.42
C ARG A 49 -10.43 4.88 -10.01
N ALA A 50 -11.31 4.13 -9.35
CA ALA A 50 -11.04 3.57 -8.01
C ALA A 50 -9.85 2.62 -8.06
N THR A 51 -9.81 1.73 -9.06
CA THR A 51 -8.72 0.76 -9.24
C THR A 51 -7.39 1.46 -9.54
N LEU A 52 -7.36 2.36 -10.54
CA LEU A 52 -6.13 2.99 -11.01
C LEU A 52 -5.52 3.93 -9.98
N PHE A 53 -6.31 4.83 -9.39
CA PHE A 53 -5.77 5.83 -8.46
C PHE A 53 -5.41 5.23 -7.10
N SER A 54 -6.13 4.20 -6.64
CA SER A 54 -5.73 3.48 -5.42
C SER A 54 -4.48 2.64 -5.66
N GLY A 55 -4.36 2.00 -6.83
CA GLY A 55 -3.14 1.30 -7.23
C GLY A 55 -1.94 2.24 -7.34
N LEU A 56 -2.11 3.40 -7.98
CA LEU A 56 -1.08 4.43 -8.08
C LEU A 56 -0.67 4.95 -6.70
N LEU A 57 -1.62 5.20 -5.81
CA LEU A 57 -1.31 5.58 -4.43
C LEU A 57 -0.46 4.52 -3.73
N GLY A 58 -0.77 3.22 -3.93
CA GLY A 58 0.05 2.11 -3.43
C GLY A 58 1.44 2.07 -4.01
N LEU A 59 1.57 2.25 -5.32
CA LEU A 59 2.87 2.34 -5.97
C LEU A 59 3.71 3.48 -5.38
N VAL A 60 3.11 4.66 -5.16
CA VAL A 60 3.82 5.81 -4.58
C VAL A 60 4.19 5.55 -3.12
N ALA A 61 3.29 5.01 -2.31
CA ALA A 61 3.55 4.80 -0.88
C ALA A 61 4.64 3.74 -0.65
N TYR A 62 4.49 2.56 -1.27
CA TYR A 62 5.48 1.48 -1.18
C TYR A 62 6.76 1.87 -1.90
N GLY A 63 6.67 2.53 -3.06
CA GLY A 63 7.81 3.10 -3.77
C GLY A 63 8.60 4.08 -2.90
N THR A 64 7.92 4.98 -2.19
CA THR A 64 8.58 5.94 -1.29
C THR A 64 9.35 5.22 -0.19
N TYR A 65 8.77 4.19 0.43
CA TYR A 65 9.44 3.43 1.47
C TYR A 65 10.62 2.61 0.91
N ASP A 66 10.36 1.74 -0.05
CA ASP A 66 11.35 0.77 -0.54
C ASP A 66 12.45 1.38 -1.40
N LEU A 67 12.12 2.31 -2.31
CA LEU A 67 13.13 2.94 -3.17
C LEU A 67 14.02 3.88 -2.36
N THR A 68 13.46 4.60 -1.38
CA THR A 68 14.27 5.46 -0.51
C THR A 68 15.18 4.60 0.37
N ASN A 69 14.66 3.55 0.99
CA ASN A 69 15.48 2.63 1.80
C ASN A 69 16.56 1.94 0.94
N TRP A 70 16.24 1.54 -0.28
CA TRP A 70 17.23 0.97 -1.21
C TRP A 70 18.33 1.97 -1.57
N ALA A 71 17.99 3.26 -1.71
CA ALA A 71 18.96 4.30 -1.98
C ALA A 71 19.84 4.66 -0.77
N THR A 72 19.32 4.54 0.47
CA THR A 72 19.99 5.07 1.67
C THR A 72 20.59 4.02 2.61
N LEU A 73 20.08 2.79 2.61
CA LEU A 73 20.51 1.73 3.56
C LEU A 73 21.41 0.70 2.89
N GLN A 74 22.51 0.36 3.56
CA GLN A 74 23.42 -0.69 3.09
C GLN A 74 22.78 -2.08 3.26
N GLY A 75 22.80 -2.87 2.18
CA GLY A 75 22.28 -4.24 2.20
C GLY A 75 20.75 -4.32 2.04
N TRP A 76 20.08 -3.23 1.66
CA TRP A 76 18.65 -3.29 1.36
C TRP A 76 18.36 -4.18 0.15
N PRO A 77 17.45 -5.16 0.28
CA PRO A 77 17.21 -6.10 -0.80
C PRO A 77 16.42 -5.54 -1.99
N ALA A 78 17.06 -5.49 -3.16
CA ALA A 78 16.40 -5.08 -4.39
C ALA A 78 15.19 -5.95 -4.75
N GLN A 79 15.28 -7.28 -4.57
CA GLN A 79 14.15 -8.18 -4.84
C GLN A 79 12.97 -7.92 -3.90
N LEU A 80 13.24 -7.61 -2.62
CA LEU A 80 12.18 -7.29 -1.66
C LEU A 80 11.45 -6.01 -2.10
N ALA A 81 12.21 -4.96 -2.41
CA ALA A 81 11.65 -3.70 -2.88
C ALA A 81 10.73 -3.91 -4.09
N LEU A 82 11.19 -4.59 -5.13
CA LEU A 82 10.37 -4.83 -6.34
C LEU A 82 9.09 -5.62 -6.05
N VAL A 83 9.17 -6.65 -5.19
CA VAL A 83 8.01 -7.44 -4.79
C VAL A 83 7.03 -6.60 -3.96
N ASP A 84 7.53 -5.78 -3.05
CA ASP A 84 6.68 -4.96 -2.16
C ASP A 84 6.01 -3.82 -2.94
N LEU A 85 6.69 -3.21 -3.92
CA LEU A 85 6.07 -2.26 -4.86
C LEU A 85 4.91 -2.90 -5.64
N ALA A 86 5.14 -4.09 -6.22
CA ALA A 86 4.11 -4.79 -6.96
C ALA A 86 2.93 -5.17 -6.07
N TRP A 87 3.22 -5.70 -4.88
CA TRP A 87 2.22 -6.08 -3.88
C TRP A 87 1.40 -4.89 -3.40
N GLY A 88 2.06 -3.80 -3.01
CA GLY A 88 1.42 -2.56 -2.56
C GLY A 88 0.51 -1.96 -3.62
N THR A 89 0.94 -1.96 -4.88
CA THR A 89 0.12 -1.52 -6.02
C THR A 89 -1.13 -2.38 -6.18
N VAL A 90 -0.97 -3.71 -6.20
CA VAL A 90 -2.09 -4.65 -6.41
C VAL A 90 -3.08 -4.61 -5.26
N VAL A 91 -2.60 -4.70 -4.01
CA VAL A 91 -3.48 -4.69 -2.83
C VAL A 91 -4.25 -3.38 -2.73
N SER A 92 -3.61 -2.25 -3.04
CA SER A 92 -4.27 -0.95 -2.98
C SER A 92 -5.30 -0.77 -4.09
N ALA A 93 -5.01 -1.25 -5.30
CA ALA A 93 -5.98 -1.30 -6.39
C ALA A 93 -7.19 -2.16 -6.01
N LEU A 94 -6.98 -3.34 -5.41
CA LEU A 94 -8.04 -4.22 -4.93
C LEU A 94 -8.85 -3.57 -3.80
N ALA A 95 -8.19 -2.93 -2.84
CA ALA A 95 -8.85 -2.23 -1.73
C ALA A 95 -9.74 -1.09 -2.24
N GLY A 96 -9.24 -0.26 -3.16
CA GLY A 96 -10.03 0.80 -3.79
C GLY A 96 -11.21 0.27 -4.60
N THR A 97 -10.99 -0.81 -5.36
CA THR A 97 -12.04 -1.49 -6.13
C THR A 97 -13.13 -2.02 -5.20
N ALA A 98 -12.75 -2.74 -4.14
CA ALA A 98 -13.68 -3.25 -3.14
C ALA A 98 -14.43 -2.13 -2.41
N GLY A 99 -13.74 -1.05 -2.04
CA GLY A 99 -14.35 0.13 -1.42
C GLY A 99 -15.41 0.77 -2.32
N TYR A 100 -15.11 0.96 -3.60
CA TYR A 100 -16.10 1.47 -4.57
C TYR A 100 -17.32 0.55 -4.70
N LEU A 101 -17.09 -0.77 -4.83
CA LEU A 101 -18.18 -1.74 -4.94
C LEU A 101 -19.05 -1.80 -3.68
N ALA A 102 -18.44 -1.69 -2.51
CA ALA A 102 -19.16 -1.61 -1.24
C ALA A 102 -20.05 -0.35 -1.17
N VAL A 103 -19.50 0.82 -1.50
CA VAL A 103 -20.29 2.06 -1.54
C VAL A 103 -21.42 1.95 -2.55
N ARG A 104 -21.18 1.42 -3.76
CA ARG A 104 -22.23 1.25 -4.76
C ARG A 104 -23.33 0.26 -4.30
N ARG A 105 -22.98 -0.76 -3.53
CA ARG A 105 -23.93 -1.80 -3.09
C ARG A 105 -24.77 -1.39 -1.88
N PHE A 106 -24.22 -0.57 -0.99
CA PHE A 106 -24.83 -0.21 0.29
C PHE A 106 -25.15 1.28 0.43
N GLY A 107 -24.60 2.14 -0.43
CA GLY A 107 -24.62 3.59 -0.30
C GLY A 107 -25.84 4.31 -0.85
N GLY A 108 -26.74 3.62 -1.57
CA GLY A 108 -28.02 4.19 -2.04
C GLY A 108 -27.86 5.27 -3.11
#